data_AF-A0A239Q2S7-F1
#
_entry.id   AF-A0A239Q2S7-F1
#
_cell.length_a   1.000
_cell.length_b   1.000
_cell.length_c   1.000
_cell.angle_alpha   90.00
_cell.angle_beta   90.00
_cell.angle_gamma   90.00
#
_symmetry.space_group_name_H-M   'P 1'
#
loop_
_entity.id
_entity.type
_entity.pdbx_description
1 polymer ?
#
loop_
_entity_poly.entity_id
_entity_poly.type
_entity_poly.pdbx_seq_one_letter_code
_entity_poly.pdbx_strand_id
1 'polypeptide(L)' 'MKRPAQRRELAVKAVAMKGVSIALACRAFDVSETCYRYSPKLDDENEQIADLLLGLTKAKKTWGFGLCFLYLRNVQ' A
#
# COMPACT_ATOMS: atom_id res chain seq x y z
N MET A 1 -5.11 -10.58 16.17
CA MET A 1 -5.75 -10.22 14.88
C MET A 1 -4.64 -10.06 13.83
N LYS A 2 -4.58 -10.86 12.77
CA LYS A 2 -3.58 -10.63 11.69
C LYS A 2 -4.03 -9.45 10.83
N ARG A 3 -3.08 -8.60 10.43
CA ARG A 3 -3.37 -7.41 9.61
C ARG A 3 -3.97 -7.85 8.27
N PRO A 4 -5.01 -7.17 7.74
CA PRO A 4 -5.64 -7.53 6.45
C PRO A 4 -4.64 -7.72 5.30
N ALA A 5 -3.59 -6.88 5.25
CA ALA A 5 -2.51 -7.00 4.28
C ALA A 5 -1.78 -8.35 4.34
N GLN A 6 -1.52 -8.88 5.55
CA GLN A 6 -0.85 -10.17 5.73
C GLN A 6 -1.73 -11.34 5.28
N ARG A 7 -3.06 -11.24 5.44
CA ARG A 7 -4.00 -12.28 4.97
C ARG A 7 -4.05 -12.31 3.44
N ARG A 8 -4.09 -11.15 2.79
CA ARG A 8 -4.01 -11.04 1.33
C ARG A 8 -2.74 -11.69 0.79
N GLU A 9 -1.60 -11.40 1.40
CA GLU A 9 -0.31 -11.98 1.00
C GLU A 9 -0.31 -13.52 1.09
N LEU A 10 -0.89 -14.08 2.16
CA LEU A 10 -1.03 -15.54 2.31
C LEU A 10 -1.95 -16.14 1.23
N ALA A 11 -3.04 -15.45 0.88
CA ALA A 11 -3.93 -15.88 -0.20
C ALA A 11 -3.21 -15.90 -1.56
N VAL A 12 -2.44 -14.85 -1.87
CA VAL A 12 -1.61 -14.79 -3.09
C VAL A 12 -0.58 -15.91 -3.12
N LYS A 13 0.13 -16.14 -2.00
CA LYS A 13 1.09 -17.23 -1.87
C LYS A 13 0.44 -18.60 -2.06
N ALA A 14 -0.75 -18.82 -1.51
CA ALA A 14 -1.46 -20.09 -1.69
C ALA A 14 -1.82 -20.34 -3.16
N VAL A 15 -2.35 -19.34 -3.87
CA VAL A 15 -2.66 -19.47 -5.30
C VAL A 15 -1.38 -19.77 -6.10
N ALA A 16 -0.29 -19.04 -5.85
CA ALA A 16 0.96 -19.19 -6.59
C ALA A 16 1.69 -20.52 -6.30
N MET A 17 1.75 -20.95 -5.03
CA MET A 17 2.54 -22.11 -4.62
C MET A 17 1.75 -23.43 -4.64
N LYS A 18 0.43 -23.37 -4.45
CA LYS A 18 -0.44 -24.56 -4.35
C LYS A 18 -1.41 -24.70 -5.52
N GLY A 19 -1.47 -23.73 -6.43
CA GLY A 19 -2.36 -23.77 -7.60
C GLY A 19 -3.85 -23.75 -7.24
N VAL A 20 -4.20 -23.32 -6.02
CA VAL A 20 -5.60 -23.25 -5.58
C VAL A 20 -6.33 -22.11 -6.28
N SER A 21 -7.64 -22.24 -6.45
CA SER A 21 -8.45 -21.16 -7.03
C SER A 21 -8.47 -19.94 -6.11
N ILE A 22 -8.60 -18.75 -6.70
CA ILE A 22 -8.69 -17.48 -5.96
C ILE A 22 -9.84 -17.52 -4.95
N ALA A 23 -11.00 -18.05 -5.34
CA ALA A 23 -12.17 -18.18 -4.47
C ALA A 23 -11.90 -19.11 -3.27
N LEU A 24 -11.09 -20.16 -3.43
CA LEU A 24 -10.71 -21.05 -2.34
C LEU A 24 -9.71 -20.37 -1.40
N ALA A 25 -8.70 -19.68 -1.94
CA ALA A 25 -7.73 -18.92 -1.16
C ALA A 25 -8.40 -17.79 -0.35
N CYS A 26 -9.30 -17.02 -0.99
CA CYS A 26 -10.04 -15.94 -0.36
C CYS A 26 -10.87 -16.42 0.85
N ARG A 27 -11.57 -17.56 0.69
CA ARG A 27 -12.33 -18.19 1.79
C ARG A 27 -11.42 -18.73 2.90
N ALA A 28 -10.29 -19.34 2.56
CA ALA A 28 -9.36 -19.91 3.54
C ALA A 28 -8.67 -18.84 4.41
N PHE A 29 -8.41 -17.66 3.85
CA PHE A 29 -7.69 -16.58 4.53
C PHE A 29 -8.57 -15.41 5.00
N ASP A 30 -9.89 -15.52 4.86
CA ASP A 30 -10.85 -14.47 5.24
C ASP A 30 -10.51 -13.12 4.55
N VAL A 31 -10.36 -13.18 3.22
CA VAL A 31 -10.05 -12.05 2.34
C VAL A 31 -11.14 -11.97 1.28
N SER A 32 -11.67 -10.77 1.01
CA SER A 32 -12.60 -10.59 -0.11
C SER A 32 -11.88 -10.74 -1.44
N GLU A 33 -12.58 -11.26 -2.44
CA GLU A 33 -12.07 -11.35 -3.81
C GLU A 33 -11.68 -9.99 -4.40
N THR A 34 -12.35 -8.91 -3.97
CA THR A 34 -12.01 -7.53 -4.32
C THR A 34 -10.68 -7.09 -3.69
N CYS A 35 -10.44 -7.43 -2.43
CA CYS A 35 -9.18 -7.14 -1.74
C CYS A 35 -8.02 -7.96 -2.35
N TYR A 36 -8.27 -9.20 -2.75
CA TYR A 36 -7.29 -10.04 -3.45
C TYR A 36 -6.87 -9.42 -4.80
N ARG A 37 -7.83 -8.96 -5.59
CA ARG A 37 -7.58 -8.36 -6.92
C ARG A 37 -7.08 -6.92 -6.85
N TYR A 38 -7.14 -6.27 -5.70
CA TYR A 38 -6.64 -4.92 -5.53
C TYR A 38 -5.11 -4.89 -5.68
N SER A 39 -4.66 -4.30 -6.78
CA SER A 39 -3.25 -3.94 -7.01
C SER A 39 -3.10 -2.43 -6.86
N PRO A 40 -2.21 -1.93 -5.99
CA PRO A 40 -1.86 -0.52 -5.99
C PRO A 40 -1.27 -0.18 -7.36
N LYS A 41 -1.84 0.81 -8.04
CA LYS A 41 -1.43 1.18 -9.41
C LYS A 41 -0.23 2.15 -9.45
N LEU A 42 0.08 2.80 -8.32
CA LEU A 42 1.04 3.91 -8.22
C LEU A 42 2.02 3.68 -7.07
N ASP A 43 2.46 2.44 -6.82
CA ASP A 43 3.30 2.13 -5.66
C ASP A 43 4.65 2.88 -5.73
N ASP A 44 5.28 2.87 -6.91
CA ASP A 44 6.57 3.55 -7.16
C ASP A 44 6.44 5.09 -7.06
N GLU A 45 5.38 5.66 -7.61
CA GLU A 45 5.10 7.11 -7.51
C GLU A 45 4.79 7.51 -6.06
N ASN A 46 4.07 6.65 -5.33
CA ASN A 46 3.81 6.88 -3.90
C ASN A 46 5.10 6.81 -3.08
N GLU A 47 6.04 5.93 -3.44
CA GLU A 47 7.34 5.84 -2.78
C GLU A 47 8.17 7.11 -3.02
N GLN A 48 8.21 7.62 -4.25
CA GLN A 48 8.86 8.89 -4.57
C GLN A 48 8.24 10.08 -3.83
N ILE A 49 6.90 10.14 -3.76
CA ILE A 49 6.19 11.19 -3.01
C ILE A 49 6.50 11.07 -1.51
N ALA A 50 6.58 9.85 -0.97
CA ALA A 50 6.92 9.62 0.42
C ALA A 50 8.34 10.11 0.74
N ASP A 51 9.32 9.83 -0.11
CA ASP A 51 10.69 10.29 0.05
C ASP A 51 10.80 11.82 -0.01
N LEU A 52 10.09 12.45 -0.94
CA LEU A 52 10.00 13.91 -1.04
C LEU A 52 9.40 14.54 0.22
N LEU A 53 8.32 13.97 0.75
CA LEU A 53 7.71 14.42 2.00
C LEU A 53 8.64 14.23 3.21
N LEU A 54 9.37 13.11 3.28
CA LEU A 54 10.37 12.87 4.32
C LEU A 54 11.53 13.85 4.24
N GLY A 55 11.98 14.22 3.04
CA GLY A 55 12.98 15.27 2.82
C GLY A 55 12.49 16.64 3.31
N LEU A 56 11.27 17.02 2.94
CA LEU A 56 10.67 18.30 3.32
C LEU A 56 10.42 18.42 4.82
N THR A 57 9.91 17.38 5.46
CA THR A 57 9.69 17.37 6.92
C THR A 57 11.00 17.48 7.69
N LYS A 58 12.09 16.87 7.21
CA LYS A 58 13.43 17.04 7.79
C LYS A 58 13.99 18.45 7.59
N ALA A 59 13.82 19.03 6.40
CA ALA A 59 14.32 20.37 6.05
C ALA A 59 13.52 21.50 6.72
N LYS A 60 12.21 21.30 6.91
CA LYS A 60 11.26 22.28 7.46
C LYS A 60 10.61 21.73 8.74
N LYS A 61 11.39 21.65 9.81
CA LYS A 61 10.97 21.07 11.11
C LYS A 61 9.74 21.74 11.76
N THR A 62 9.41 22.97 11.37
CA THR A 62 8.22 23.69 11.87
C THR A 62 6.98 23.46 11.02
N TRP A 63 7.11 22.82 9.85
CA TRP A 63 6.01 22.56 8.94
C TRP A 63 5.33 21.25 9.33
N GLY A 64 4.01 21.29 9.52
CA GLY A 64 3.19 20.08 9.59
C GLY A 64 2.99 19.46 8.21
N PHE A 65 2.48 18.22 8.17
CA PHE A 65 2.23 17.47 6.93
C PHE A 65 1.48 18.28 5.86
N GLY A 66 0.44 19.02 6.26
CA GLY A 66 -0.36 19.82 5.32
C GLY A 66 0.44 20.87 4.55
N LEU A 67 1.43 21.50 5.20
CA LEU A 67 2.30 22.49 4.55
C LEU A 67 3.29 21.80 3.60
N CYS A 68 3.87 20.66 4.00
CA CYS A 68 4.74 19.87 3.12
C CYS A 68 3.98 19.37 1.88
N PHE A 69 2.75 18.89 2.05
CA PHE A 69 1.89 18.45 0.95
C PHE A 69 1.51 19.60 0.01
N LEU A 70 1.11 20.75 0.55
CA LEU A 70 0.80 21.93 -0.26
C LEU A 70 2.01 22.42 -1.05
N TYR A 71 3.21 22.36 -0.47
CA TYR A 71 4.42 22.74 -1.18
C TYR A 71 4.71 21.83 -2.39
N LEU A 72 4.66 20.50 -2.18
CA LEU A 72 4.87 19.53 -3.27
C LEU A 72 3.86 19.67 -4.41
N ARG A 73 2.62 20.04 -4.09
CA ARG A 73 1.55 20.15 -5.09
C ARG A 73 1.60 21.45 -5.91
N ASN A 74 2.14 22.54 -5.36
CA ASN A 74 1.99 23.87 -5.95
C ASN A 74 3.32 24.54 -6.34
N VAL A 75 4.46 24.08 -5.83
CA VAL A 75 5.76 24.74 -6.05
C VAL A 75 6.73 23.86 -6.81
N GLN A 76 6.75 22.56 -6.49
CA GLN A 76 7.67 21.60 -7.10
C GLN A 76 7.14 21.06 -8.42
#